data_AF-A0A853DR75-F1
#
_entry.id   AF-A0A853DR75-F1
#
_cell.length_a   1.000
_cell.length_b   1.000
_cell.length_c   1.000
_cell.angle_alpha   90.00
_cell.angle_beta   90.00
_cell.angle_gamma   90.00
#
_symmetry.space_group_name_H-M   'P 1'
#
loop_
_entity.id
_entity.type
_entity.pdbx_description
1 polymer ?
#
loop_
_entity_poly.entity_id
_entity_poly.type
_entity_poly.pdbx_seq_one_letter_code
_entity_poly.pdbx_strand_id
1 'polypeptide(L)'
;MADATTLWELIHTIDPSLTDEAAHHLLPARPFPHAIRLWTILASTEFQKAFFDPSSTYKQSLNMLNTALKNSGLGDQGLTTRVWHYLRFTALGVREWLDQRALGSNAPFRPRWDHDLWLEPAVLESFTLPTRPLERFERYLQASNSQTITATNWREVLTHRSAGQPVDHLRENLKRRGGVCPAGHRVPVEPVREVGKRTSFLCAYCSGRRVIPGETDIASTHPARASYFDFAANSPLLPIDLHSNLPTKVAWVCPLGHTYERSVQGQCIGEEPCLVCNGSIARPGFNTLQDLRPDIAREWHPTLNTKSPSEVTLRGNERAWFICPKGHQPYETMIRSRANGTGCRKCGHALGAHKGQQLISERYPELATQWVPELNDGVRFGEARGISLKHVWRCSRGHEISREAFIRAKLGCGRCSGHVKTPDCNILLEKYPLITSEFHPTANQVSKLQMNASDNYLWICAAGHVRSATLHTRINSRGCSACPRPDRIAYESNEWTAGARGRASNDPALMRQSNYLVKQYPLITSEFHPTKNSVDKVRIRSAQTYVWLCAYGHERETHVHRRVDSRGCPDCPKERRIGYRADDERR
;
A
#
# COMPACT_ATOMS: atom_id res chain seq x y z
N MET A 1 22.95 44.75 -17.31
CA MET A 1 23.06 43.43 -17.97
C MET A 1 21.63 42.94 -18.13
N ALA A 2 21.14 42.84 -19.36
CA ALA A 2 19.75 42.52 -19.63
C ALA A 2 19.45 41.05 -19.29
N ASP A 3 18.43 40.85 -18.45
CA ASP A 3 17.87 39.56 -18.06
C ASP A 3 17.25 38.89 -19.31
N ALA A 4 17.49 37.60 -19.58
CA ALA A 4 16.94 36.91 -20.76
C ALA A 4 15.97 35.77 -20.40
N THR A 5 14.72 36.14 -20.19
CA THR A 5 13.55 35.30 -19.87
C THR A 5 12.46 35.32 -20.94
N THR A 6 12.53 36.23 -21.90
CA THR A 6 11.68 36.23 -23.09
C THR A 6 12.47 35.92 -24.32
N LEU A 7 11.73 35.49 -25.33
CA LEU A 7 12.21 35.49 -26.68
C LEU A 7 12.84 36.84 -27.10
N TRP A 8 12.21 37.95 -26.73
CA TRP A 8 12.72 39.29 -27.04
C TRP A 8 14.11 39.56 -26.44
N GLU A 9 14.31 39.17 -25.18
CA GLU A 9 15.57 39.40 -24.47
C GLU A 9 16.71 38.49 -25.00
N LEU A 10 16.39 37.27 -25.43
CA LEU A 10 17.32 36.41 -26.18
C LEU A 10 17.74 37.06 -27.49
N ILE A 11 16.77 37.58 -28.25
CA ILE A 11 17.01 38.26 -29.51
C ILE A 11 17.86 39.52 -29.29
N HIS A 12 17.56 40.34 -28.28
CA HIS A 12 18.34 41.53 -27.94
C HIS A 12 19.79 41.22 -27.54
N THR A 13 20.03 40.08 -26.88
CA THR A 13 21.39 39.66 -26.51
C THR A 13 22.27 39.41 -27.73
N ILE A 14 21.67 38.91 -28.81
CA ILE A 14 22.38 38.51 -30.03
C ILE A 14 22.37 39.66 -31.07
N ASP A 15 21.39 40.55 -30.97
CA ASP A 15 21.29 41.77 -31.77
C ASP A 15 20.92 42.98 -30.90
N PRO A 16 21.93 43.65 -30.29
CA PRO A 16 21.71 44.79 -29.40
C PRO A 16 21.12 46.02 -30.10
N SER A 17 21.05 46.03 -31.45
CA SER A 17 20.43 47.13 -32.20
C SER A 17 18.91 47.19 -32.02
N LEU A 18 18.32 46.14 -31.45
CA LEU A 18 16.91 46.03 -31.10
C LEU A 18 16.63 46.73 -29.78
N THR A 19 16.38 48.04 -29.80
CA THR A 19 16.30 48.85 -28.58
C THR A 19 14.96 48.82 -27.85
N ASP A 20 13.85 48.43 -28.51
CA ASP A 20 12.51 48.40 -27.91
C ASP A 20 11.61 47.28 -28.48
N GLU A 21 11.07 46.45 -27.57
CA GLU A 21 10.13 45.34 -27.85
C GLU A 21 8.86 45.85 -28.51
N ALA A 22 8.37 47.02 -28.10
CA ALA A 22 7.18 47.63 -28.64
C ALA A 22 7.43 48.23 -30.02
N ALA A 23 8.58 48.88 -30.26
CA ALA A 23 8.90 49.56 -31.52
C ALA A 23 9.58 48.70 -32.59
N HIS A 24 9.74 47.39 -32.38
CA HIS A 24 10.45 46.52 -33.34
C HIS A 24 9.81 46.50 -34.74
N HIS A 25 8.49 46.74 -34.82
CA HIS A 25 7.74 46.85 -36.07
C HIS A 25 8.02 48.15 -36.85
N LEU A 26 8.71 49.13 -36.23
CA LEU A 26 9.13 50.40 -36.82
C LEU A 26 10.58 50.37 -37.33
N LEU A 27 11.30 49.26 -37.10
CA LEU A 27 12.66 49.12 -37.59
C LEU A 27 12.64 48.98 -39.12
N PRO A 28 13.59 49.60 -39.84
CA PRO A 28 13.73 49.38 -41.27
C PRO A 28 13.88 47.88 -41.53
N ALA A 29 13.42 47.39 -42.68
CA ALA A 29 13.55 45.99 -43.12
C ALA A 29 15.03 45.59 -43.27
N ARG A 30 15.72 45.47 -42.14
CA ARG A 30 17.08 44.98 -41.99
C ARG A 30 16.92 43.53 -41.54
N PRO A 31 17.52 42.56 -42.25
CA PRO A 31 17.55 41.20 -41.77
C PRO A 31 18.30 41.20 -40.42
N PHE A 32 17.78 40.45 -39.45
CA PHE A 32 18.45 40.18 -38.17
C PHE A 32 19.17 38.83 -38.29
N PRO A 33 20.34 38.77 -38.96
CA PRO A 33 20.93 37.52 -39.42
C PRO A 33 21.22 36.55 -38.28
N HIS A 34 21.64 37.05 -37.11
CA HIS A 34 21.92 36.20 -35.97
C HIS A 34 20.65 35.64 -35.31
N ALA A 35 19.59 36.45 -35.20
CA ALA A 35 18.30 35.99 -34.69
C ALA A 35 17.68 34.96 -35.64
N ILE A 36 17.72 35.21 -36.95
CA ILE A 36 17.28 34.26 -37.97
C ILE A 36 18.07 32.96 -37.86
N ARG A 37 19.40 33.00 -37.76
CA ARG A 37 20.23 31.80 -37.60
C ARG A 37 19.89 31.00 -36.33
N LEU A 38 19.77 31.66 -35.18
CA LEU A 38 19.36 30.98 -33.95
C LEU A 38 18.04 30.26 -34.15
N TRP A 39 17.08 30.94 -34.78
CA TRP A 39 15.77 30.35 -35.04
C TRP A 39 15.79 29.22 -36.03
N THR A 40 16.58 29.32 -37.10
CA THR A 40 16.76 28.22 -38.04
C THR A 40 17.29 26.98 -37.33
N ILE A 41 18.19 27.13 -36.35
CA ILE A 41 18.68 26.01 -35.53
C ILE A 41 17.54 25.45 -34.67
N LEU A 42 16.90 26.29 -33.85
CA LEU A 42 15.89 25.85 -32.87
C LEU A 42 14.60 25.29 -33.53
N ALA A 43 14.26 25.78 -34.71
CA ALA A 43 13.11 25.33 -35.49
C ALA A 43 13.43 24.11 -36.38
N SER A 44 14.70 23.74 -36.55
CA SER A 44 15.05 22.57 -37.37
C SER A 44 14.51 21.28 -36.73
N THR A 45 13.92 20.43 -37.56
CA THR A 45 13.34 19.15 -37.12
C THR A 45 14.39 18.25 -36.49
N GLU A 46 15.60 18.23 -37.06
CA GLU A 46 16.74 17.47 -36.59
C GLU A 46 17.16 17.90 -35.18
N PHE A 47 17.26 19.20 -34.95
CA PHE A 47 17.59 19.73 -33.63
C PHE A 47 16.51 19.40 -32.61
N GLN A 48 15.24 19.65 -32.94
CA GLN A 48 14.13 19.41 -32.00
C GLN A 48 14.02 17.93 -31.63
N LYS A 49 14.13 17.02 -32.61
CA LYS A 49 14.14 15.57 -32.36
C LYS A 49 15.25 15.18 -31.41
N ALA A 50 16.47 15.66 -31.63
CA ALA A 50 17.59 15.22 -30.81
C ALA A 50 17.65 15.91 -29.43
N PHE A 51 17.30 17.19 -29.34
CA PHE A 51 17.37 17.97 -28.10
C PHE A 51 16.32 17.53 -27.08
N PHE A 52 15.07 17.32 -27.54
CA PHE A 52 13.94 16.95 -26.69
C PHE A 52 13.72 15.44 -26.55
N ASP A 53 14.57 14.61 -27.18
CA ASP A 53 14.47 13.16 -27.03
C ASP A 53 14.68 12.75 -25.56
N PRO A 54 13.67 12.15 -24.91
CA PRO A 54 13.78 11.69 -23.52
C PRO A 54 14.83 10.59 -23.31
N SER A 55 15.29 9.92 -24.37
CA SER A 55 16.32 8.88 -24.32
C SER A 55 17.72 9.46 -24.04
N SER A 56 17.94 10.73 -24.39
CA SER A 56 19.18 11.46 -24.13
C SER A 56 19.20 12.07 -22.73
N THR A 57 20.38 12.12 -22.13
CA THR A 57 20.59 12.84 -20.86
C THR A 57 20.62 14.35 -21.10
N TYR A 58 20.24 15.15 -20.10
CA TYR A 58 20.33 16.60 -20.20
C TYR A 58 21.74 17.11 -20.48
N LYS A 59 22.77 16.38 -20.03
CA LYS A 59 24.16 16.73 -20.35
C LYS A 59 24.45 16.55 -21.84
N GLN A 60 23.93 15.50 -22.46
CA GLN A 60 24.04 15.28 -23.90
C GLN A 60 23.29 16.37 -24.67
N SER A 61 22.04 16.68 -24.31
CA SER A 61 21.26 17.74 -24.96
C SER A 61 21.95 19.11 -24.86
N LEU A 62 22.54 19.46 -23.72
CA LEU A 62 23.30 20.70 -23.56
C LEU A 62 24.56 20.73 -24.44
N ASN A 63 25.30 19.62 -24.53
CA ASN A 63 26.47 19.53 -25.41
C ASN A 63 26.08 19.68 -26.89
N MET A 64 24.93 19.12 -27.28
CA MET A 64 24.38 19.27 -28.63
C MET A 64 24.02 20.73 -28.93
N LEU A 65 23.33 21.42 -28.01
CA LEU A 65 23.02 22.84 -28.14
C LEU A 65 24.30 23.68 -28.31
N ASN A 66 25.30 23.47 -27.47
CA ASN A 66 26.57 24.17 -27.56
C ASN A 66 27.26 23.95 -28.92
N THR A 67 27.24 22.71 -29.42
CA THR A 67 27.83 22.36 -30.73
C THR A 67 27.08 23.03 -31.87
N ALA A 68 25.74 23.02 -31.84
CA ALA A 68 24.91 23.65 -32.87
C ALA A 68 25.13 25.16 -32.93
N LEU A 69 25.13 25.85 -31.77
CA LEU A 69 25.39 27.29 -31.70
C LEU A 69 26.81 27.64 -32.19
N LYS A 70 27.82 26.87 -31.78
CA LYS A 70 29.21 27.08 -32.21
C LYS A 70 29.36 26.95 -33.73
N ASN A 71 28.76 25.92 -34.34
CA ASN A 71 28.85 25.67 -35.78
C ASN A 71 28.16 26.76 -36.62
N SER A 72 27.18 27.45 -36.05
CA SER A 72 26.46 28.55 -36.73
C SER A 72 27.05 29.94 -36.46
N GLY A 73 28.21 30.03 -35.79
CA GLY A 73 28.87 31.29 -35.45
C GLY A 73 28.28 32.02 -34.24
N LEU A 74 27.52 31.31 -33.40
CA LEU A 74 26.87 31.82 -32.17
C LEU A 74 27.48 31.20 -30.90
N GLY A 75 28.76 30.79 -30.95
CA GLY A 75 29.44 30.02 -29.90
C GLY A 75 29.85 30.82 -28.65
N ASP A 76 28.89 31.46 -27.97
CA ASP A 76 29.06 32.12 -26.69
C ASP A 76 28.46 31.30 -25.53
N GLN A 77 29.19 31.16 -24.41
CA GLN A 77 28.73 30.39 -23.25
C GLN A 77 27.54 31.06 -22.53
N GLY A 78 27.51 32.39 -22.51
CA GLY A 78 26.38 33.14 -21.96
C GLY A 78 25.11 32.91 -22.76
N LEU A 79 25.20 33.01 -24.08
CA LEU A 79 24.10 32.73 -25.00
C LEU A 79 23.59 31.29 -24.87
N THR A 80 24.51 30.31 -24.84
CA THR A 80 24.15 28.89 -24.67
C THR A 80 23.33 28.66 -23.41
N THR A 81 23.75 29.27 -22.29
CA THR A 81 23.06 29.13 -21.00
C THR A 81 21.67 29.77 -21.03
N ARG A 82 21.53 30.93 -21.67
CA ARG A 82 20.24 31.61 -21.82
C ARG A 82 19.27 30.82 -22.69
N VAL A 83 19.73 30.31 -23.84
CA VAL A 83 18.92 29.45 -24.71
C VAL A 83 18.53 28.16 -23.98
N TRP A 84 19.46 27.57 -23.21
CA TRP A 84 19.18 26.41 -22.36
C TRP A 84 18.06 26.70 -21.35
N HIS A 85 18.09 27.85 -20.65
CA HIS A 85 17.02 28.21 -19.70
C HIS A 85 15.69 28.48 -20.38
N TYR A 86 15.69 29.10 -21.56
CA TYR A 86 14.48 29.32 -22.35
C TYR A 86 13.81 27.99 -22.75
N LEU A 87 14.58 27.03 -23.28
CA LEU A 87 14.06 25.72 -23.71
C LEU A 87 13.59 24.82 -22.55
N ARG A 88 13.90 25.19 -21.30
CA ARG A 88 13.58 24.41 -20.09
C ARG A 88 12.09 24.12 -19.96
N PHE A 89 11.25 25.09 -20.27
CA PHE A 89 9.80 24.99 -20.07
C PHE A 89 9.17 24.05 -21.10
N THR A 90 9.58 24.14 -22.36
CA THR A 90 9.24 23.15 -23.40
C THR A 90 9.76 21.76 -23.03
N ALA A 91 11.01 21.65 -22.55
CA ALA A 91 11.60 20.37 -22.16
C ALA A 91 10.84 19.70 -21.01
N LEU A 92 10.36 20.48 -20.03
CA LEU A 92 9.47 19.98 -18.98
C LEU A 92 8.14 19.51 -19.56
N GLY A 93 7.52 20.35 -20.42
CA GLY A 93 6.23 20.06 -21.03
C GLY A 93 6.23 18.78 -21.85
N VAL A 94 7.28 18.54 -22.66
CA VAL A 94 7.42 17.32 -23.46
C VAL A 94 7.46 16.08 -22.58
N ARG A 95 8.19 16.13 -21.45
CA ARG A 95 8.31 14.99 -20.53
C ARG A 95 7.02 14.73 -19.78
N GLU A 96 6.40 15.78 -19.23
CA GLU A 96 5.07 15.68 -18.60
C GLU A 96 4.06 15.05 -19.57
N TRP A 97 4.10 15.45 -20.84
CA TRP A 97 3.24 14.91 -21.88
C TRP A 97 3.56 13.44 -22.21
N LEU A 98 4.83 13.08 -22.35
CA LEU A 98 5.24 11.69 -22.61
C LEU A 98 4.93 10.75 -21.45
N ASP A 99 5.12 11.19 -20.21
CA ASP A 99 4.75 10.43 -19.02
C ASP A 99 3.22 10.21 -18.98
N GLN A 100 2.42 11.24 -19.31
CA GLN A 100 0.97 11.10 -19.43
C GLN A 100 0.57 10.14 -20.56
N ARG A 101 1.27 10.16 -21.70
CA ARG A 101 1.03 9.22 -22.81
C ARG A 101 1.40 7.79 -22.44
N ALA A 102 2.49 7.58 -21.73
CA ALA A 102 2.88 6.27 -21.21
C ALA A 102 1.83 5.71 -20.23
N LEU A 103 1.12 6.60 -19.52
CA LEU A 103 -0.02 6.28 -18.67
C LEU A 103 -1.36 6.16 -19.43
N GLY A 104 -1.36 6.20 -20.77
CA GLY A 104 -2.53 5.99 -21.62
C GLY A 104 -3.33 7.25 -21.98
N SER A 105 -2.82 8.45 -21.68
CA SER A 105 -3.44 9.70 -22.16
C SER A 105 -3.26 9.86 -23.67
N ASN A 106 -4.34 10.22 -24.36
CA ASN A 106 -4.33 10.58 -25.78
C ASN A 106 -4.40 12.10 -26.00
N ALA A 107 -4.19 12.91 -24.96
CA ALA A 107 -4.19 14.35 -25.10
C ALA A 107 -3.06 14.80 -26.05
N PRO A 108 -3.33 15.68 -27.04
CA PRO A 108 -2.28 16.23 -27.88
C PRO A 108 -1.33 17.09 -27.03
N PHE A 109 -0.06 17.16 -27.43
CA PHE A 109 0.87 18.08 -26.80
C PHE A 109 0.36 19.50 -26.98
N ARG A 110 0.30 20.26 -25.88
CA ARG A 110 -0.03 21.68 -25.91
C ARG A 110 1.05 22.43 -25.12
N PRO A 111 1.74 23.39 -25.76
CA PRO A 111 2.61 24.30 -25.03
C PRO A 111 1.80 25.00 -23.92
N ARG A 112 2.42 25.19 -22.75
CA ARG A 112 1.70 25.65 -21.55
C ARG A 112 1.80 27.16 -21.36
N TRP A 113 2.80 27.78 -21.98
CA TRP A 113 2.93 29.21 -22.13
C TRP A 113 2.99 29.59 -23.61
N ASP A 114 2.54 30.80 -23.92
CA ASP A 114 2.44 31.30 -25.30
C ASP A 114 3.78 31.37 -26.05
N HIS A 115 4.91 31.39 -25.31
CA HIS A 115 6.26 31.42 -25.87
C HIS A 115 7.06 30.14 -25.66
N ASP A 116 6.41 29.06 -25.21
CA ASP A 116 7.06 27.75 -25.23
C ASP A 116 7.41 27.44 -26.70
N LEU A 117 8.62 26.94 -26.95
CA LEU A 117 9.05 26.56 -28.29
C LEU A 117 8.03 25.58 -28.89
N TRP A 118 7.47 25.97 -30.04
CA TRP A 118 6.57 25.11 -30.81
C TRP A 118 7.34 23.92 -31.38
N LEU A 119 6.78 22.72 -31.20
CA LEU A 119 7.33 21.49 -31.75
C LEU A 119 6.42 20.96 -32.84
N GLU A 120 7.00 20.65 -33.99
CA GLU A 120 6.26 20.07 -35.11
C GLU A 120 5.63 18.71 -34.72
N PRO A 121 4.41 18.39 -35.19
CA PRO A 121 3.77 17.10 -34.92
C PRO A 121 4.66 15.90 -35.27
N ALA A 122 5.39 15.98 -36.39
CA ALA A 122 6.33 14.94 -36.82
C ALA A 122 7.54 14.76 -35.87
N VAL A 123 7.91 15.79 -35.10
CA VAL A 123 8.90 15.68 -34.03
C VAL A 123 8.30 14.93 -32.84
N LEU A 124 7.12 15.34 -32.39
CA LEU A 124 6.42 14.74 -31.26
C LEU A 124 6.09 13.26 -31.48
N GLU A 125 5.75 12.88 -32.71
CA GLU A 125 5.48 11.49 -33.12
C GLU A 125 6.73 10.61 -33.14
N SER A 126 7.91 11.21 -33.25
CA SER A 126 9.18 10.47 -33.27
C SER A 126 9.67 10.02 -31.90
N PHE A 127 9.12 10.59 -30.81
CA PHE A 127 9.55 10.24 -29.46
C PHE A 127 8.98 8.90 -29.01
N THR A 128 9.87 8.04 -28.50
CA THR A 128 9.47 6.77 -27.91
C THR A 128 8.86 6.98 -26.53
N LEU A 129 7.78 6.25 -26.23
CA LEU A 129 7.19 6.25 -24.90
C LEU A 129 8.16 5.66 -23.87
N PRO A 130 8.30 6.29 -22.68
CA PRO A 130 9.18 5.78 -21.65
C PRO A 130 8.70 4.42 -21.12
N THR A 131 9.59 3.43 -21.16
CA THR A 131 9.41 2.11 -20.52
C THR A 131 10.01 2.06 -19.11
N ARG A 132 10.72 3.12 -18.71
CA ARG A 132 11.33 3.34 -17.40
C ARG A 132 11.21 4.82 -17.02
N PRO A 133 11.33 5.18 -15.72
CA PRO A 133 11.31 6.58 -15.30
C PRO A 133 12.34 7.43 -16.06
N LEU A 134 11.89 8.56 -16.57
CA LEU A 134 12.72 9.55 -17.24
C LEU A 134 13.75 10.17 -16.26
N GLU A 135 14.90 10.64 -16.78
CA GLU A 135 15.89 11.40 -15.99
C GLU A 135 15.21 12.52 -15.18
N ARG A 136 15.53 12.65 -13.88
CA ARG A 136 14.93 13.65 -13.00
C ARG A 136 15.18 15.07 -13.51
N PHE A 137 14.13 15.89 -13.54
CA PHE A 137 14.18 17.24 -14.10
C PHE A 137 15.16 18.18 -13.38
N GLU A 138 15.46 17.91 -12.11
CA GLU A 138 16.52 18.59 -11.33
C GLU A 138 17.84 18.66 -12.11
N ARG A 139 18.18 17.57 -12.84
CA ARG A 139 19.41 17.41 -13.60
C ARG A 139 19.54 18.39 -14.78
N TYR A 140 18.44 19.02 -15.21
CA TYR A 140 18.45 20.04 -16.26
C TYR A 140 19.34 21.24 -15.88
N LEU A 141 19.12 21.81 -14.69
CA LEU A 141 19.94 22.92 -14.19
C LEU A 141 21.32 22.46 -13.72
N GLN A 142 21.46 21.18 -13.33
CA GLN A 142 22.78 20.62 -13.00
C GLN A 142 23.68 20.56 -14.23
N ALA A 143 23.14 20.23 -15.41
CA ALA A 143 23.90 20.13 -16.65
C ALA A 143 24.66 21.42 -17.00
N SER A 144 24.03 22.57 -16.74
CA SER A 144 24.56 23.93 -16.98
C SER A 144 25.14 24.59 -15.73
N ASN A 145 25.27 23.88 -14.60
CA ASN A 145 25.69 24.43 -13.31
C ASN A 145 24.87 25.65 -12.82
N SER A 146 23.58 25.71 -13.18
CA SER A 146 22.69 26.83 -12.86
C SER A 146 21.76 26.54 -11.67
N GLN A 147 22.20 25.69 -10.74
CA GLN A 147 21.40 25.26 -9.59
C GLN A 147 21.27 26.36 -8.52
N THR A 148 22.28 27.24 -8.43
CA THR A 148 22.32 28.32 -7.45
C THR A 148 21.43 29.46 -7.90
N ILE A 149 20.32 29.66 -7.17
CA ILE A 149 19.38 30.75 -7.41
C ILE A 149 19.81 31.97 -6.58
N THR A 150 19.99 33.10 -7.25
CA THR A 150 20.36 34.40 -6.69
C THR A 150 19.28 35.44 -6.99
N ALA A 151 19.33 36.59 -6.33
CA ALA A 151 18.45 37.72 -6.66
C ALA A 151 18.63 38.24 -8.10
N THR A 152 19.77 37.94 -8.73
CA THR A 152 20.09 38.38 -10.11
C THR A 152 19.66 37.38 -11.18
N ASN A 153 19.61 36.07 -10.90
CA ASN A 153 19.29 35.05 -11.91
C ASN A 153 17.93 34.35 -11.69
N TRP A 154 17.23 34.59 -10.57
CA TRP A 154 16.00 33.84 -10.26
C TRP A 154 14.92 33.96 -11.34
N ARG A 155 14.87 35.10 -12.03
CA ARG A 155 13.93 35.30 -13.15
C ARG A 155 14.26 34.34 -14.30
N GLU A 156 15.53 34.32 -14.72
CA GLU A 156 16.06 33.47 -15.79
C GLU A 156 15.87 31.98 -15.49
N VAL A 157 16.09 31.59 -14.23
CA VAL A 157 16.06 30.17 -13.83
C VAL A 157 14.65 29.67 -13.52
N LEU A 158 13.79 30.51 -12.92
CA LEU A 158 12.51 30.07 -12.35
C LEU A 158 11.27 30.51 -13.11
N THR A 159 11.32 31.57 -13.92
CA THR A 159 10.11 32.14 -14.54
C THR A 159 10.16 32.07 -16.06
N HIS A 160 8.98 31.82 -16.66
CA HIS A 160 8.77 31.93 -18.10
C HIS A 160 7.88 33.14 -18.35
N ARG A 161 8.29 34.10 -19.20
CA ARG A 161 7.56 35.37 -19.40
C ARG A 161 6.66 35.31 -20.64
N SER A 162 5.42 35.82 -20.51
CA SER A 162 4.57 36.26 -21.62
C SER A 162 5.03 37.65 -22.10
N ALA A 163 5.30 37.82 -23.38
CA ALA A 163 5.55 39.13 -24.00
C ALA A 163 4.27 39.99 -23.96
N GLY A 164 4.41 41.32 -23.80
CA GLY A 164 3.30 42.27 -24.01
C GLY A 164 2.81 43.11 -22.82
N GLN A 165 3.45 43.07 -21.65
CA GLN A 165 3.16 44.03 -20.57
C GLN A 165 4.31 45.06 -20.47
N PRO A 166 4.03 46.37 -20.58
CA PRO A 166 5.05 47.43 -20.43
C PRO A 166 5.78 47.31 -19.09
N VAL A 167 7.05 47.71 -19.08
CA VAL A 167 7.92 47.68 -17.88
C VAL A 167 7.28 48.39 -16.68
N ASP A 168 6.51 49.45 -16.92
CA ASP A 168 5.84 50.24 -15.89
C ASP A 168 4.67 49.52 -15.21
N HIS A 169 3.93 48.65 -15.91
CA HIS A 169 2.88 47.81 -15.31
C HIS A 169 3.43 46.75 -14.33
N LEU A 170 4.74 46.48 -14.37
CA LEU A 170 5.39 45.45 -13.56
C LEU A 170 5.81 45.95 -12.16
N ARG A 171 5.87 47.28 -11.94
CA ARG A 171 6.17 47.85 -10.61
C ARG A 171 5.00 47.65 -9.63
N GLU A 172 3.77 47.61 -10.12
CA GLU A 172 2.57 47.56 -9.26
C GLU A 172 2.13 46.13 -8.86
N ASN A 173 2.50 45.08 -9.61
CA ASN A 173 2.06 43.70 -9.37
C ASN A 173 3.19 42.72 -9.04
N LEU A 174 3.94 42.99 -7.97
CA LEU A 174 5.00 42.13 -7.43
C LEU A 174 4.49 40.89 -6.66
N LYS A 175 3.18 40.58 -6.67
CA LYS A 175 2.62 39.65 -5.68
C LYS A 175 3.01 38.19 -5.92
N ARG A 176 2.84 37.59 -7.11
CA ARG A 176 3.28 36.20 -7.45
C ARG A 176 3.34 36.02 -8.98
N ARG A 177 4.34 35.30 -9.51
CA ARG A 177 4.44 34.94 -10.94
C ARG A 177 4.39 33.43 -11.15
N GLY A 178 3.86 32.95 -12.28
CA GLY A 178 3.99 31.54 -12.64
C GLY A 178 5.44 31.18 -12.93
N GLY A 179 5.90 30.03 -12.44
CA GLY A 179 7.26 29.55 -12.71
C GLY A 179 7.46 28.08 -12.35
N VAL A 180 8.69 27.61 -12.50
CA VAL A 180 9.09 26.21 -12.31
C VAL A 180 10.29 26.16 -11.38
N CYS A 181 10.15 25.53 -10.22
CA CYS A 181 11.26 25.35 -9.27
C CYS A 181 12.36 24.45 -9.86
N PRO A 182 13.58 24.38 -9.28
CA PRO A 182 14.67 23.55 -9.81
C PRO A 182 14.28 22.09 -10.05
N ALA A 183 13.41 21.53 -9.22
CA ALA A 183 12.94 20.16 -9.34
C ALA A 183 11.86 19.92 -10.43
N GLY A 184 11.37 20.98 -11.07
CA GLY A 184 10.34 20.87 -12.12
C GLY A 184 8.92 21.17 -11.64
N HIS A 185 8.71 21.49 -10.36
CA HIS A 185 7.38 21.82 -9.87
C HIS A 185 6.92 23.19 -10.34
N ARG A 186 5.73 23.23 -10.93
CA ARG A 186 5.05 24.46 -11.31
C ARG A 186 4.54 25.15 -10.06
N VAL A 187 5.09 26.31 -9.75
CA VAL A 187 4.84 27.04 -8.51
C VAL A 187 4.67 28.54 -8.77
N PRO A 188 3.90 29.24 -7.92
CA PRO A 188 4.03 30.68 -7.84
C PRO A 188 5.42 31.05 -7.31
N VAL A 189 6.17 31.82 -8.08
CA VAL A 189 7.49 32.37 -7.73
C VAL A 189 7.28 33.80 -7.23
N GLU A 190 7.79 34.07 -6.04
CA GLU A 190 7.87 35.43 -5.47
C GLU A 190 9.27 36.01 -5.75
N PRO A 191 9.40 37.34 -5.93
CA PRO A 191 10.70 37.97 -6.08
C PRO A 191 11.62 37.66 -4.89
N VAL A 192 12.83 37.19 -5.17
CA VAL A 192 13.86 36.95 -4.13
C VAL A 192 14.28 38.31 -3.56
N ARG A 193 13.73 38.66 -2.39
CA ARG A 193 14.00 39.96 -1.74
C ARG A 193 15.38 40.04 -1.08
N GLU A 194 15.89 38.91 -0.58
CA GLU A 194 17.22 38.81 0.03
C GLU A 194 17.85 37.43 -0.26
N VAL A 195 19.15 37.43 -0.62
CA VAL A 195 19.95 36.22 -0.85
C VAL A 195 20.42 35.67 0.50
N GLY A 196 20.13 34.39 0.81
CA GLY A 196 20.65 33.70 1.99
C GLY A 196 19.73 33.63 3.22
N LYS A 197 18.55 34.27 3.23
CA LYS A 197 17.51 33.98 4.24
C LYS A 197 16.63 32.81 3.79
N ARG A 198 16.37 31.85 4.70
CA ARG A 198 15.52 30.65 4.52
C ARG A 198 14.07 30.92 4.03
N THR A 199 13.69 32.19 3.82
CA THR A 199 12.33 32.62 3.47
C THR A 199 12.13 32.90 1.98
N SER A 200 13.18 33.03 1.18
CA SER A 200 13.05 33.23 -0.28
C SER A 200 13.00 31.88 -1.01
N PHE A 201 11.79 31.50 -1.42
CA PHE A 201 11.48 30.37 -2.31
C PHE A 201 11.71 28.94 -1.73
N LEU A 202 10.92 28.55 -0.73
CA LEU A 202 10.67 27.13 -0.47
C LEU A 202 9.49 26.69 -1.35
N CYS A 203 9.79 26.02 -2.47
CA CYS A 203 8.78 25.32 -3.25
C CYS A 203 7.95 24.45 -2.30
N ALA A 204 6.64 24.68 -2.23
CA ALA A 204 5.77 24.00 -1.26
C ALA A 204 5.80 22.47 -1.44
N TYR A 205 6.08 22.02 -2.66
CA TYR A 205 6.30 20.62 -2.97
C TYR A 205 7.65 20.11 -2.45
N CYS A 206 8.78 20.75 -2.84
CA CYS A 206 10.11 20.35 -2.35
C CYS A 206 10.27 20.48 -0.82
N SER A 207 9.50 21.36 -0.18
CA SER A 207 9.50 21.56 1.27
C SER A 207 8.46 20.70 2.00
N GLY A 208 7.76 19.81 1.31
CA GLY A 208 6.78 18.88 1.90
C GLY A 208 5.56 19.57 2.52
N ARG A 209 5.25 20.81 2.10
CA ARG A 209 4.07 21.59 2.49
C ARG A 209 2.87 21.41 1.54
N ARG A 210 3.11 20.83 0.37
CA ARG A 210 2.10 20.37 -0.59
C ARG A 210 2.42 18.96 -1.02
N VAL A 211 1.36 18.19 -1.23
CA VAL A 211 1.42 16.79 -1.61
C VAL A 211 1.67 16.68 -3.11
N ILE A 212 2.62 15.82 -3.45
CA ILE A 212 2.80 15.26 -4.79
C ILE A 212 2.55 13.76 -4.66
N PRO A 213 1.48 13.26 -5.29
CA PRO A 213 1.29 11.84 -5.51
C PRO A 213 2.54 11.15 -6.08
N GLY A 214 3.11 10.20 -5.34
CA GLY A 214 4.29 9.43 -5.73
C GLY A 214 5.64 10.01 -5.25
N GLU A 215 5.65 11.18 -4.60
CA GLU A 215 6.91 11.81 -4.15
C GLU A 215 6.87 12.27 -2.70
N THR A 216 5.88 13.10 -2.33
CA THR A 216 5.84 13.75 -1.00
C THR A 216 4.63 13.35 -0.17
N ASP A 217 3.77 12.50 -0.73
CA ASP A 217 2.63 11.94 -0.02
C ASP A 217 3.05 10.90 1.04
N ILE A 218 2.16 10.59 1.98
CA ILE A 218 2.47 9.64 3.06
C ILE A 218 2.52 8.18 2.58
N ALA A 219 1.90 7.81 1.44
CA ALA A 219 2.07 6.47 0.88
C ALA A 219 3.51 6.27 0.38
N SER A 220 4.10 7.31 -0.21
CA SER A 220 5.49 7.30 -0.70
C SER A 220 6.50 7.49 0.42
N THR A 221 6.29 8.48 1.30
CA THR A 221 7.29 8.86 2.33
C THR A 221 7.18 8.06 3.63
N HIS A 222 5.98 7.57 3.97
CA HIS A 222 5.72 6.84 5.23
C HIS A 222 4.84 5.59 4.97
N PRO A 223 5.26 4.66 4.08
CA PRO A 223 4.42 3.54 3.62
C PRO A 223 3.89 2.66 4.77
N ALA A 224 4.72 2.44 5.81
CA ALA A 224 4.30 1.70 7.00
C ALA A 224 3.15 2.39 7.75
N ARG A 225 3.16 3.72 7.83
CA ARG A 225 2.10 4.51 8.50
C ARG A 225 0.87 4.64 7.61
N ALA A 226 1.04 4.84 6.30
CA ALA A 226 -0.06 4.82 5.34
C ALA A 226 -0.86 3.51 5.39
N SER A 227 -0.21 2.39 5.74
CA SER A 227 -0.89 1.10 5.93
C SER A 227 -1.88 1.06 7.11
N TYR A 228 -1.78 2.02 8.04
CA TYR A 228 -2.68 2.16 9.18
C TYR A 228 -3.83 3.14 8.90
N PHE A 229 -3.90 3.72 7.70
CA PHE A 229 -4.96 4.67 7.37
C PHE A 229 -6.33 3.97 7.29
N ASP A 230 -7.36 4.52 7.94
CA ASP A 230 -8.72 3.99 7.86
C ASP A 230 -9.43 4.53 6.60
N PHE A 231 -9.35 3.79 5.49
CA PHE A 231 -9.92 4.22 4.21
C PHE A 231 -11.44 4.42 4.26
N ALA A 232 -12.15 3.58 5.03
CA ALA A 232 -13.61 3.67 5.11
C ALA A 232 -14.03 4.92 5.88
N ALA A 233 -13.38 5.18 7.01
CA ALA A 233 -13.70 6.33 7.86
C ALA A 233 -13.22 7.67 7.28
N ASN A 234 -12.19 7.68 6.44
CA ASN A 234 -11.63 8.92 5.87
C ASN A 234 -12.05 9.20 4.42
N SER A 235 -12.88 8.36 3.81
CA SER A 235 -13.33 8.57 2.43
C SER A 235 -13.95 9.97 2.25
N PRO A 236 -13.58 10.74 1.20
CA PRO A 236 -12.82 10.33 0.01
C PRO A 236 -11.30 10.52 0.10
N LEU A 237 -10.74 10.91 1.24
CA LEU A 237 -9.31 11.18 1.39
C LEU A 237 -8.48 9.90 1.29
N LEU A 238 -7.35 9.95 0.58
CA LEU A 238 -6.39 8.86 0.47
C LEU A 238 -5.03 9.26 1.03
N PRO A 239 -4.17 8.29 1.40
CA PRO A 239 -2.78 8.56 1.79
C PRO A 239 -1.98 9.34 0.73
N ILE A 240 -2.34 9.20 -0.55
CA ILE A 240 -1.69 9.93 -1.65
C ILE A 240 -2.07 11.43 -1.70
N ASP A 241 -3.09 11.83 -0.95
CA ASP A 241 -3.59 13.21 -0.84
C ASP A 241 -3.07 13.93 0.41
N LEU A 242 -2.24 13.25 1.22
CA LEU A 242 -1.79 13.74 2.53
C LEU A 242 -0.26 13.77 2.58
N HIS A 243 0.31 14.83 3.15
CA HIS A 243 1.75 14.91 3.43
C HIS A 243 2.00 14.67 4.92
N SER A 244 3.20 14.19 5.25
CA SER A 244 3.54 13.73 6.60
C SER A 244 3.47 14.81 7.68
N ASN A 245 3.54 16.09 7.31
CA ASN A 245 3.51 17.22 8.24
C ASN A 245 2.12 17.87 8.36
N LEU A 246 1.07 17.21 7.88
CA LEU A 246 -0.28 17.76 7.92
C LEU A 246 -0.86 17.65 9.34
N PRO A 247 -1.28 18.75 9.99
CA PRO A 247 -1.81 18.72 11.36
C PRO A 247 -3.24 18.17 11.45
N THR A 248 -3.90 17.93 10.32
CA THR A 248 -5.28 17.41 10.23
C THR A 248 -5.39 16.03 10.85
N LYS A 249 -6.44 15.84 11.69
CA LYS A 249 -6.80 14.55 12.27
C LYS A 249 -7.56 13.69 11.25
N VAL A 250 -7.15 12.43 11.15
CA VAL A 250 -7.78 11.39 10.35
C VAL A 250 -7.92 10.12 11.19
N ALA A 251 -8.78 9.21 10.77
CA ALA A 251 -8.96 7.91 11.38
C ALA A 251 -7.84 6.94 10.97
N TRP A 252 -7.39 6.13 11.93
CA TRP A 252 -6.35 5.13 11.77
C TRP A 252 -6.82 3.79 12.34
N VAL A 253 -6.40 2.70 11.72
CA VAL A 253 -6.56 1.34 12.24
C VAL A 253 -5.18 0.77 12.52
N CYS A 254 -4.90 0.46 13.79
CA CYS A 254 -3.61 -0.11 14.14
C CYS A 254 -3.52 -1.58 13.70
N PRO A 255 -2.31 -2.18 13.69
CA PRO A 255 -2.09 -3.61 13.43
C PRO A 255 -3.01 -4.58 14.19
N LEU A 256 -3.50 -4.20 15.37
CA LEU A 256 -4.40 -5.03 16.19
C LEU A 256 -5.89 -4.79 15.88
N GLY A 257 -6.22 -4.01 14.85
CA GLY A 257 -7.60 -3.74 14.44
C GLY A 257 -8.32 -2.70 15.31
N HIS A 258 -7.60 -1.94 16.12
CA HIS A 258 -8.20 -0.83 16.86
C HIS A 258 -8.26 0.41 15.99
N THR A 259 -9.46 0.97 15.83
CA THR A 259 -9.68 2.27 15.21
C THR A 259 -9.43 3.40 16.23
N TYR A 260 -8.76 4.46 15.80
CA TYR A 260 -8.45 5.64 16.61
C TYR A 260 -8.18 6.87 15.73
N GLU A 261 -8.39 8.07 16.25
CA GLU A 261 -8.13 9.32 15.51
C GLU A 261 -6.84 10.01 15.98
N ARG A 262 -6.01 10.45 15.02
CA ARG A 262 -4.77 11.22 15.25
C ARG A 262 -4.44 12.11 14.06
N SER A 263 -3.62 13.14 14.28
CA SER A 263 -3.10 13.96 13.19
C SER A 263 -2.13 13.16 12.32
N VAL A 264 -2.09 13.45 11.01
CA VAL A 264 -1.11 12.85 10.09
C VAL A 264 0.32 13.14 10.56
N GLN A 265 0.58 14.37 11.01
CA GLN A 265 1.82 14.78 11.66
C GLN A 265 2.16 13.93 12.89
N GLY A 266 1.22 13.77 13.81
CA GLY A 266 1.43 12.97 15.02
C GLY A 266 1.71 11.50 14.70
N GLN A 267 1.06 10.96 13.67
CA GLN A 267 1.22 9.56 13.30
C GLN A 267 2.51 9.28 12.49
N CYS A 268 2.89 10.20 11.60
CA CYS A 268 4.03 10.04 10.69
C CYS A 268 5.35 10.51 11.29
N ILE A 269 5.34 11.66 11.96
CA ILE A 269 6.54 12.30 12.52
C ILE A 269 6.62 12.04 14.03
N GLY A 270 5.52 12.25 14.75
CA GLY A 270 5.46 12.06 16.20
C GLY A 270 5.41 10.59 16.65
N GLU A 271 5.22 9.67 15.69
CA GLU A 271 5.09 8.22 15.92
C GLU A 271 4.04 7.83 16.97
N GLU A 272 2.99 8.63 17.13
CA GLU A 272 2.04 8.46 18.23
C GLU A 272 1.41 7.05 18.23
N PRO A 273 1.36 6.37 19.39
CA PRO A 273 0.87 5.00 19.46
C PRO A 273 -0.66 4.96 19.45
N CYS A 274 -1.20 3.82 19.01
CA CYS A 274 -2.62 3.53 19.15
C CYS A 274 -3.05 3.63 20.62
N LEU A 275 -4.13 4.39 20.85
CA LEU A 275 -4.67 4.72 22.17
C LEU A 275 -5.24 3.52 22.93
N VAL A 276 -5.68 2.48 22.21
CA VAL A 276 -6.09 1.23 22.85
C VAL A 276 -4.87 0.39 23.19
N CYS A 277 -3.92 0.24 22.26
CA CYS A 277 -2.70 -0.55 22.47
C CYS A 277 -1.81 -0.02 23.60
N ASN A 278 -1.73 1.31 23.78
CA ASN A 278 -0.91 1.92 24.82
C ASN A 278 -1.63 2.00 26.20
N GLY A 279 -2.89 1.58 26.27
CA GLY A 279 -3.71 1.59 27.48
C GLY A 279 -4.33 2.95 27.83
N SER A 280 -4.39 3.91 26.91
CA SER A 280 -5.06 5.20 27.12
C SER A 280 -6.59 5.12 27.02
N ILE A 281 -7.13 4.21 26.19
CA ILE A 281 -8.56 3.97 26.02
C ILE A 281 -8.88 2.52 26.41
N ALA A 282 -9.92 2.32 27.23
CA ALA A 282 -10.41 1.00 27.63
C ALA A 282 -11.18 0.32 26.49
N ARG A 283 -10.90 -0.96 26.28
CA ARG A 283 -11.60 -1.84 25.34
C ARG A 283 -11.85 -3.20 25.98
N PRO A 284 -13.12 -3.54 26.28
CA PRO A 284 -13.50 -4.84 26.84
C PRO A 284 -12.95 -6.02 26.05
N GLY A 285 -12.51 -7.06 26.76
CA GLY A 285 -11.86 -8.25 26.19
C GLY A 285 -10.39 -8.05 25.81
N PHE A 286 -9.83 -6.84 25.99
CA PHE A 286 -8.49 -6.49 25.55
C PHE A 286 -7.61 -5.90 26.66
N ASN A 287 -7.93 -4.70 27.17
CA ASN A 287 -7.01 -3.93 28.04
C ASN A 287 -7.66 -3.31 29.29
N THR A 288 -8.86 -3.74 29.66
CA THR A 288 -9.57 -3.19 30.83
C THR A 288 -8.96 -3.72 32.13
N LEU A 289 -9.27 -3.05 33.25
CA LEU A 289 -8.92 -3.54 34.57
C LEU A 289 -9.49 -4.94 34.81
N GLN A 290 -10.73 -5.19 34.37
CA GLN A 290 -11.37 -6.50 34.49
C GLN A 290 -10.64 -7.58 33.71
N ASP A 291 -10.25 -7.29 32.47
CA ASP A 291 -9.58 -8.27 31.59
C ASP A 291 -8.16 -8.58 32.06
N LEU A 292 -7.43 -7.55 32.48
CA LEU A 292 -6.00 -7.68 32.79
C LEU A 292 -5.74 -8.04 34.25
N ARG A 293 -6.61 -7.63 35.19
CA ARG A 293 -6.44 -7.80 36.64
C ARG A 293 -7.78 -8.11 37.32
N PRO A 294 -8.37 -9.29 37.06
CA PRO A 294 -9.62 -9.73 37.68
C PRO A 294 -9.50 -9.85 39.22
N ASP A 295 -8.28 -9.98 39.75
CA ASP A 295 -8.02 -9.92 41.19
C ASP A 295 -8.29 -8.54 41.79
N ILE A 296 -7.90 -7.47 41.11
CA ILE A 296 -8.20 -6.09 41.54
C ILE A 296 -9.67 -5.75 41.22
N ALA A 297 -10.21 -6.20 40.09
CA ALA A 297 -11.60 -5.94 39.72
C ALA A 297 -12.59 -6.47 40.77
N ARG A 298 -12.27 -7.58 41.46
CA ARG A 298 -13.07 -8.10 42.59
C ARG A 298 -13.08 -7.19 43.82
N GLU A 299 -12.06 -6.35 43.96
CA GLU A 299 -12.01 -5.33 45.01
C GLU A 299 -12.76 -4.06 44.61
N TRP A 300 -13.36 -3.97 43.43
CA TRP A 300 -14.06 -2.75 43.01
C TRP A 300 -15.30 -2.51 43.87
N HIS A 301 -15.48 -1.28 44.35
CA HIS A 301 -16.69 -0.95 45.11
C HIS A 301 -17.92 -0.89 44.18
N PRO A 302 -19.02 -1.58 44.50
CA PRO A 302 -20.15 -1.76 43.57
C PRO A 302 -20.97 -0.50 43.31
N THR A 303 -21.03 0.42 44.28
CA THR A 303 -21.93 1.59 44.23
C THR A 303 -21.24 2.96 44.37
N LEU A 304 -19.94 2.99 44.68
CA LEU A 304 -19.21 4.26 44.90
C LEU A 304 -18.42 4.70 43.66
N ASN A 305 -18.47 3.91 42.59
CA ASN A 305 -17.82 4.22 41.32
C ASN A 305 -18.88 4.43 40.25
N THR A 306 -18.66 5.43 39.40
CA THR A 306 -19.52 5.68 38.22
C THR A 306 -19.20 4.75 37.06
N LYS A 307 -17.96 4.28 36.97
CA LYS A 307 -17.49 3.33 35.95
C LYS A 307 -17.31 1.94 36.53
N SER A 308 -17.49 0.93 35.69
CA SER A 308 -17.16 -0.45 35.99
C SER A 308 -15.68 -0.77 35.72
N PRO A 309 -15.14 -1.87 36.28
CA PRO A 309 -13.81 -2.36 35.92
C PRO A 309 -13.59 -2.67 34.43
N SER A 310 -14.67 -2.86 33.67
CA SER A 310 -14.63 -3.08 32.22
C SER A 310 -14.50 -1.78 31.40
N GLU A 311 -14.61 -0.62 32.03
CA GLU A 311 -14.59 0.69 31.35
C GLU A 311 -13.33 1.50 31.63
N VAL A 312 -12.41 0.92 32.41
CA VAL A 312 -11.20 1.59 32.90
C VAL A 312 -9.96 0.78 32.55
N THR A 313 -8.82 1.45 32.33
CA THR A 313 -7.54 0.78 32.04
C THR A 313 -6.63 0.76 33.26
N LEU A 314 -5.66 -0.16 33.28
CA LEU A 314 -4.62 -0.20 34.33
C LEU A 314 -3.77 1.06 34.40
N ARG A 315 -3.72 1.86 33.32
CA ARG A 315 -2.91 3.09 33.25
C ARG A 315 -3.74 4.34 33.54
N GLY A 316 -5.03 4.19 33.85
CA GLY A 316 -5.91 5.29 34.20
C GLY A 316 -5.38 6.08 35.40
N ASN A 317 -5.29 7.40 35.24
CA ASN A 317 -5.00 8.34 36.33
C ASN A 317 -6.24 8.66 37.17
N GLU A 318 -7.41 8.15 36.80
CA GLU A 318 -8.64 8.32 37.54
C GLU A 318 -8.60 7.58 38.89
N ARG A 319 -9.34 8.11 39.87
CA ARG A 319 -9.48 7.53 41.20
C ARG A 319 -10.74 6.67 41.24
N ALA A 320 -10.64 5.56 41.97
CA ALA A 320 -11.74 4.64 42.17
C ALA A 320 -11.77 4.14 43.62
N TRP A 321 -12.95 3.78 44.06
CA TRP A 321 -13.23 3.17 45.35
C TRP A 321 -13.06 1.66 45.30
N PHE A 322 -12.33 1.12 46.26
CA PHE A 322 -12.08 -0.31 46.41
C PHE A 322 -12.53 -0.80 47.79
N ILE A 323 -13.07 -2.02 47.84
CA ILE A 323 -13.36 -2.78 49.06
C ILE A 323 -12.08 -3.45 49.52
N CYS A 324 -11.84 -3.42 50.83
CA CYS A 324 -10.76 -4.20 51.41
C CYS A 324 -11.19 -5.68 51.57
N PRO A 325 -10.46 -6.66 51.02
CA PRO A 325 -10.80 -8.07 51.18
C PRO A 325 -10.77 -8.57 52.64
N LYS A 326 -10.13 -7.82 53.55
CA LYS A 326 -10.06 -8.09 54.99
C LYS A 326 -11.21 -7.45 55.79
N GLY A 327 -12.22 -6.89 55.11
CA GLY A 327 -13.40 -6.29 55.77
C GLY A 327 -13.18 -4.89 56.34
N HIS A 328 -12.04 -4.24 56.04
CA HIS A 328 -11.85 -2.83 56.38
C HIS A 328 -12.74 -1.92 55.52
N GLN A 329 -12.94 -0.69 55.99
CA GLN A 329 -13.69 0.35 55.30
C GLN A 329 -13.18 0.53 53.84
N PRO A 330 -14.10 0.77 52.88
CA PRO A 330 -13.74 1.10 51.51
C PRO A 330 -12.75 2.27 51.45
N TYR A 331 -11.86 2.23 50.45
CA TYR A 331 -10.81 3.23 50.31
C TYR A 331 -10.68 3.65 48.84
N GLU A 332 -10.35 4.92 48.64
CA GLU A 332 -10.19 5.49 47.31
C GLU A 332 -8.70 5.62 46.95
N THR A 333 -8.33 5.24 45.73
CA THR A 333 -6.98 5.45 45.21
C THR A 333 -6.98 5.52 43.68
N MET A 334 -5.88 6.00 43.09
CA MET A 334 -5.70 5.96 41.63
C MET A 334 -5.67 4.50 41.15
N ILE A 335 -6.36 4.21 40.03
CA ILE A 335 -6.37 2.87 39.44
C ILE A 335 -4.95 2.39 39.14
N ARG A 336 -4.11 3.24 38.52
CA ARG A 336 -2.70 2.90 38.29
C ARG A 336 -1.92 2.57 39.57
N SER A 337 -2.23 3.24 40.68
CA SER A 337 -1.55 3.00 41.96
C SER A 337 -2.00 1.69 42.58
N ARG A 338 -3.31 1.37 42.55
CA ARG A 338 -3.82 0.03 42.92
C ARG A 338 -3.23 -1.05 42.02
N ALA A 339 -3.20 -0.81 40.71
CA ALA A 339 -2.59 -1.68 39.71
C ALA A 339 -1.09 -1.90 39.97
N ASN A 340 -0.40 -0.95 40.62
CA ASN A 340 0.99 -1.05 41.06
C ASN A 340 1.17 -1.60 42.49
N GLY A 341 0.09 -1.82 43.25
CA GLY A 341 0.12 -2.52 44.55
C GLY A 341 -0.25 -1.68 45.77
N THR A 342 -0.55 -0.39 45.61
CA THR A 342 -1.18 0.41 46.68
C THR A 342 -2.48 -0.25 47.11
N GLY A 343 -2.76 -0.37 48.41
CA GLY A 343 -3.97 -1.03 48.92
C GLY A 343 -4.50 -0.35 50.18
N CYS A 344 -5.35 -1.07 50.93
CA CYS A 344 -5.89 -0.58 52.19
C CYS A 344 -4.77 -0.25 53.19
N ARG A 345 -4.76 0.98 53.71
CA ARG A 345 -3.75 1.45 54.69
C ARG A 345 -3.73 0.62 55.98
N LYS A 346 -4.90 0.14 56.43
CA LYS A 346 -5.04 -0.67 57.65
C LYS A 346 -4.46 -2.07 57.52
N CYS A 347 -4.32 -2.60 56.31
CA CYS A 347 -3.70 -3.92 56.10
C CYS A 347 -2.17 -3.89 56.22
N GLY A 348 -1.55 -2.72 56.37
CA GLY A 348 -0.14 -2.54 56.03
C GLY A 348 0.04 -2.69 54.51
N HIS A 349 0.93 -1.92 53.91
CA HIS A 349 1.17 -1.99 52.46
C HIS A 349 1.80 -3.34 52.06
N ALA A 350 1.00 -4.40 51.95
CA ALA A 350 1.44 -5.72 51.53
C ALA A 350 0.32 -6.51 50.84
N LEU A 351 -0.20 -5.97 49.73
CA LEU A 351 -0.62 -6.82 48.60
C LEU A 351 0.37 -6.68 47.42
N GLY A 352 1.57 -6.15 47.69
CA GLY A 352 2.63 -5.87 46.72
C GLY A 352 3.64 -7.00 46.50
N ALA A 353 3.55 -8.13 47.21
CA ALA A 353 4.60 -9.15 47.19
C ALA A 353 4.63 -10.06 45.94
N HIS A 354 3.56 -10.12 45.12
CA HIS A 354 3.48 -11.14 44.06
C HIS A 354 3.67 -10.64 42.62
N LYS A 355 3.85 -9.34 42.38
CA LYS A 355 3.85 -8.78 41.00
C LYS A 355 5.14 -8.94 40.21
N GLY A 356 6.26 -9.24 40.85
CA GLY A 356 7.56 -9.44 40.19
C GLY A 356 8.04 -10.88 40.17
N GLN A 357 7.24 -11.83 40.68
CA GLN A 357 7.77 -13.14 41.06
C GLN A 357 7.07 -14.34 40.43
N GLN A 358 5.94 -14.20 39.73
CA GLN A 358 5.38 -15.38 39.05
C GLN A 358 6.25 -15.78 37.86
N LEU A 359 6.64 -17.06 37.83
CA LEU A 359 7.44 -17.62 36.76
C LEU A 359 6.60 -17.69 35.48
N ILE A 360 7.17 -17.20 34.37
CA ILE A 360 6.51 -17.27 33.06
C ILE A 360 6.31 -18.73 32.66
N SER A 361 7.30 -19.57 32.96
CA SER A 361 7.30 -21.01 32.67
C SER A 361 6.14 -21.77 33.31
N GLU A 362 5.68 -21.37 34.50
CA GLU A 362 4.55 -22.01 35.18
C GLU A 362 3.21 -21.73 34.51
N ARG A 363 3.08 -20.57 33.84
CA ARG A 363 1.79 -20.10 33.32
C ARG A 363 1.68 -20.18 31.79
N TYR A 364 2.80 -20.04 31.09
CA TYR A 364 2.87 -20.01 29.63
C TYR A 364 4.02 -20.90 29.11
N PRO A 365 4.04 -22.21 29.43
CA PRO A 365 5.11 -23.11 29.02
C PRO A 365 5.29 -23.19 27.50
N GLU A 366 4.23 -22.93 26.72
CA GLU A 366 4.26 -22.91 25.26
C GLU A 366 5.18 -21.82 24.68
N LEU A 367 5.50 -20.78 25.46
CA LEU A 367 6.38 -19.71 25.05
C LEU A 367 7.88 -20.03 25.18
N ALA A 368 8.24 -21.16 25.80
CA ALA A 368 9.63 -21.58 25.97
C ALA A 368 10.39 -21.63 24.64
N THR A 369 9.73 -22.11 23.59
CA THR A 369 10.29 -22.22 22.22
C THR A 369 10.57 -20.88 21.54
N GLN A 370 10.07 -19.79 22.11
CA GLN A 370 10.18 -18.44 21.57
C GLN A 370 11.08 -17.54 22.43
N TRP A 371 11.61 -18.06 23.54
CA TRP A 371 12.50 -17.34 24.43
C TRP A 371 13.93 -17.41 23.92
N VAL A 372 14.60 -16.26 23.89
CA VAL A 372 16.01 -16.14 23.52
C VAL A 372 16.72 -15.45 24.70
N PRO A 373 17.52 -16.17 25.50
CA PRO A 373 18.20 -15.60 26.68
C PRO A 373 19.04 -14.38 26.33
N GLU A 374 19.72 -14.38 25.19
CA GLU A 374 20.61 -13.29 24.74
C GLU A 374 19.85 -11.98 24.50
N LEU A 375 18.54 -12.05 24.20
CA LEU A 375 17.68 -10.88 24.03
C LEU A 375 17.04 -10.40 25.35
N ASN A 376 17.26 -11.14 26.44
CA ASN A 376 16.65 -10.91 27.76
C ASN A 376 17.72 -11.01 28.85
N ASP A 377 18.87 -10.37 28.64
CA ASP A 377 19.95 -10.24 29.63
C ASP A 377 20.51 -11.58 30.16
N GLY A 378 20.46 -12.65 29.36
CA GLY A 378 20.97 -13.98 29.71
C GLY A 378 20.05 -14.79 30.62
N VAL A 379 18.85 -14.30 30.92
CA VAL A 379 17.90 -15.00 31.81
C VAL A 379 17.36 -16.26 31.14
N ARG A 380 17.42 -17.39 31.85
CA ARG A 380 16.82 -18.66 31.40
C ARG A 380 15.31 -18.60 31.51
N PHE A 381 14.60 -19.22 30.56
CA PHE A 381 13.13 -19.19 30.54
C PHE A 381 12.49 -19.74 31.84
N GLY A 382 13.07 -20.80 32.41
CA GLY A 382 12.61 -21.39 33.68
C GLY A 382 12.74 -20.48 34.90
N GLU A 383 13.54 -19.42 34.78
CA GLU A 383 13.82 -18.44 35.84
C GLU A 383 13.17 -17.07 35.52
N ALA A 384 12.60 -16.92 34.32
CA ALA A 384 12.01 -15.67 33.86
C ALA A 384 10.75 -15.32 34.65
N ARG A 385 10.74 -14.15 35.28
CA ARG A 385 9.65 -13.66 36.13
C ARG A 385 8.97 -12.44 35.53
N GLY A 386 7.72 -12.21 35.94
CA GLY A 386 6.98 -10.99 35.59
C GLY A 386 6.23 -11.12 34.27
N ILE A 387 5.10 -11.82 34.30
CA ILE A 387 4.23 -12.05 33.13
C ILE A 387 3.70 -10.76 32.48
N SER A 388 3.62 -9.66 33.24
CA SER A 388 3.19 -8.33 32.79
C SER A 388 4.35 -7.39 32.47
N LEU A 389 5.60 -7.84 32.64
CA LEU A 389 6.77 -7.12 32.16
C LEU A 389 7.01 -7.45 30.70
N LYS A 390 7.61 -6.52 29.96
CA LYS A 390 7.96 -6.74 28.57
C LYS A 390 9.24 -7.56 28.49
N HIS A 391 9.16 -8.62 27.69
CA HIS A 391 10.29 -9.48 27.34
C HIS A 391 10.41 -9.52 25.82
N VAL A 392 11.56 -9.91 25.31
CA VAL A 392 11.82 -10.04 23.88
C VAL A 392 11.61 -11.49 23.46
N TRP A 393 10.76 -11.68 22.45
CA TRP A 393 10.36 -13.00 21.93
C TRP A 393 10.77 -13.12 20.48
N ARG A 394 11.29 -14.30 20.08
CA ARG A 394 11.58 -14.64 18.68
C ARG A 394 10.67 -15.77 18.23
N CYS A 395 9.88 -15.58 17.17
CA CYS A 395 9.06 -16.67 16.64
C CYS A 395 9.88 -17.67 15.80
N SER A 396 9.28 -18.81 15.43
CA SER A 396 9.91 -19.82 14.57
C SER A 396 10.33 -19.32 13.18
N ARG A 397 9.76 -18.21 12.70
CA ARG A 397 10.16 -17.53 11.46
C ARG A 397 11.20 -16.41 11.68
N GLY A 398 11.80 -16.33 12.87
CA GLY A 398 12.85 -15.36 13.20
C GLY A 398 12.38 -13.96 13.60
N HIS A 399 11.08 -13.68 13.64
CA HIS A 399 10.60 -12.34 14.00
C HIS A 399 10.75 -12.04 15.49
N GLU A 400 11.43 -10.93 15.79
CA GLU A 400 11.66 -10.43 17.15
C GLU A 400 10.62 -9.38 17.55
N ILE A 401 10.11 -9.47 18.79
CA ILE A 401 9.15 -8.49 19.32
C ILE A 401 9.28 -8.34 20.84
N SER A 402 9.23 -7.10 21.33
CA SER A 402 9.16 -6.79 22.77
C SER A 402 7.72 -6.65 23.25
N ARG A 403 7.24 -7.58 24.09
CA ARG A 403 5.86 -7.65 24.62
C ARG A 403 5.79 -8.41 25.95
N GLU A 404 4.69 -8.21 26.65
CA GLU A 404 4.32 -8.95 27.86
C GLU A 404 3.97 -10.42 27.54
N ALA A 405 4.36 -11.35 28.41
CA ALA A 405 4.18 -12.79 28.19
C ALA A 405 2.70 -13.18 27.98
N PHE A 406 1.80 -12.59 28.77
CA PHE A 406 0.36 -12.90 28.66
C PHE A 406 -0.25 -12.45 27.33
N ILE A 407 0.24 -11.34 26.75
CA ILE A 407 -0.18 -10.89 25.42
C ILE A 407 0.41 -11.81 24.35
N ARG A 408 1.68 -12.21 24.52
CA ARG A 408 2.38 -13.07 23.57
C ARG A 408 1.73 -14.44 23.42
N ALA A 409 1.37 -15.07 24.53
CA ALA A 409 0.68 -16.36 24.56
C ALA A 409 -0.65 -16.32 23.79
N LYS A 410 -1.43 -15.24 23.95
CA LYS A 410 -2.76 -15.11 23.34
C LYS A 410 -2.73 -14.78 21.86
N LEU A 411 -1.83 -13.89 21.42
CA LEU A 411 -1.85 -13.32 20.07
C LEU A 411 -0.79 -13.90 19.13
N GLY A 412 0.22 -14.60 19.66
CA GLY A 412 1.30 -15.16 18.86
C GLY A 412 2.11 -14.08 18.13
N CYS A 413 2.67 -14.45 16.97
CA CYS A 413 3.48 -13.55 16.15
C CYS A 413 2.62 -12.75 15.17
N GLY A 414 2.43 -11.46 15.48
CA GLY A 414 1.69 -10.53 14.64
C GLY A 414 2.19 -10.42 13.20
N ARG A 415 3.50 -10.59 12.94
CA ARG A 415 4.03 -10.64 11.56
C ARG A 415 3.64 -11.92 10.84
N CYS A 416 3.74 -13.09 11.50
CA CYS A 416 3.36 -14.37 10.91
C CYS A 416 1.86 -14.49 10.62
N SER A 417 1.03 -13.87 11.47
CA SER A 417 -0.43 -13.87 11.34
C SER A 417 -0.96 -12.75 10.41
N GLY A 418 -0.07 -11.95 9.80
CA GLY A 418 -0.45 -10.85 8.92
C GLY A 418 -1.11 -9.66 9.62
N HIS A 419 -1.07 -9.61 10.95
CA HIS A 419 -1.59 -8.49 11.75
C HIS A 419 -0.61 -7.30 11.78
N VAL A 420 0.70 -7.57 11.74
CA VAL A 420 1.76 -6.56 11.63
C VAL A 420 2.22 -6.52 10.18
N LYS A 421 1.84 -5.45 9.47
CA LYS A 421 2.28 -5.18 8.09
C LYS A 421 3.61 -4.43 8.12
N THR A 422 4.65 -5.01 7.55
CA THR A 422 5.94 -4.35 7.31
C THR A 422 6.18 -4.19 5.80
N PRO A 423 7.05 -3.25 5.37
CA PRO A 423 7.26 -2.90 3.95
C PRO A 423 7.74 -4.07 3.06
N ASP A 424 8.25 -5.12 3.68
CA ASP A 424 8.87 -6.32 3.10
C ASP A 424 7.86 -7.43 2.74
N CYS A 425 6.55 -7.18 2.82
CA CYS A 425 5.51 -8.16 2.48
C CYS A 425 4.30 -7.51 1.75
N ASN A 426 4.36 -7.43 0.43
CA ASN A 426 3.25 -6.98 -0.42
C ASN A 426 2.54 -8.19 -1.07
N ILE A 427 1.74 -8.93 -0.29
CA ILE A 427 1.37 -10.34 -0.57
C ILE A 427 0.06 -10.52 -1.38
N LEU A 428 -0.16 -9.77 -2.47
CA LEU A 428 -1.33 -10.00 -3.36
C LEU A 428 -0.93 -10.58 -4.73
N LEU A 429 0.08 -10.00 -5.39
CA LEU A 429 0.67 -10.55 -6.62
C LEU A 429 1.36 -11.90 -6.37
N GLU A 430 2.05 -12.04 -5.23
CA GLU A 430 2.78 -13.28 -4.89
C GLU A 430 1.86 -14.43 -4.43
N LYS A 431 0.66 -14.12 -3.91
CA LYS A 431 -0.25 -15.14 -3.36
C LYS A 431 -1.26 -15.69 -4.37
N TYR A 432 -1.72 -14.88 -5.33
CA TYR A 432 -2.75 -15.26 -6.31
C TYR A 432 -2.44 -14.91 -7.77
N PRO A 433 -1.27 -15.30 -8.30
CA PRO A 433 -0.81 -14.86 -9.62
C PRO A 433 -1.83 -15.13 -10.75
N LEU A 434 -2.56 -16.25 -10.69
CA LEU A 434 -3.59 -16.60 -11.68
C LEU A 434 -4.84 -15.73 -11.60
N ILE A 435 -5.29 -15.34 -10.41
CA ILE A 435 -6.49 -14.49 -10.26
C ILE A 435 -6.13 -13.05 -10.60
N THR A 436 -4.94 -12.59 -10.20
CA THR A 436 -4.46 -11.24 -10.52
C THR A 436 -4.15 -11.06 -12.00
N SER A 437 -3.97 -12.14 -12.76
CA SER A 437 -3.82 -12.09 -14.22
C SER A 437 -5.09 -11.60 -14.94
N GLU A 438 -6.26 -11.75 -14.31
CA GLU A 438 -7.53 -11.23 -14.83
C GLU A 438 -7.88 -9.85 -14.28
N PHE A 439 -6.97 -9.15 -13.59
CA PHE A 439 -7.25 -7.76 -13.25
C PHE A 439 -7.39 -6.95 -14.52
N HIS A 440 -8.44 -6.13 -14.58
CA HIS A 440 -8.56 -5.19 -15.67
C HIS A 440 -7.35 -4.25 -15.64
N PRO A 441 -6.51 -4.25 -16.70
CA PRO A 441 -5.13 -3.73 -16.65
C PRO A 441 -5.06 -2.22 -16.42
N THR A 442 -6.15 -1.50 -16.71
CA THR A 442 -6.23 -0.04 -16.62
C THR A 442 -7.35 0.46 -15.71
N ALA A 443 -8.25 -0.42 -15.27
CA ALA A 443 -9.45 0.01 -14.54
C ALA A 443 -9.34 -0.18 -13.02
N ASN A 444 -8.30 -0.88 -12.56
CA ASN A 444 -7.95 -0.97 -11.14
C ASN A 444 -6.61 -0.30 -10.89
N GLN A 445 -6.52 0.47 -9.81
CA GLN A 445 -5.24 1.00 -9.36
C GLN A 445 -4.54 -0.08 -8.53
N VAL A 446 -3.52 -0.72 -9.11
CA VAL A 446 -2.75 -1.83 -8.49
C VAL A 446 -2.16 -1.43 -7.13
N SER A 447 -1.84 -0.15 -6.95
CA SER A 447 -1.36 0.44 -5.69
C SER A 447 -2.38 0.48 -4.55
N LYS A 448 -3.68 0.22 -4.83
CA LYS A 448 -4.78 0.17 -3.85
C LYS A 448 -5.24 -1.27 -3.53
N LEU A 449 -4.54 -2.27 -4.05
CA LEU A 449 -4.93 -3.67 -3.86
C LEU A 449 -4.62 -4.15 -2.44
N GLN A 450 -5.66 -4.57 -1.71
CA GLN A 450 -5.53 -5.17 -0.38
C GLN A 450 -6.23 -6.52 -0.32
N MET A 451 -5.63 -7.48 0.42
CA MET A 451 -6.10 -8.88 0.50
C MET A 451 -7.53 -9.05 1.04
N ASN A 452 -8.05 -8.04 1.70
CA ASN A 452 -9.32 -8.02 2.41
C ASN A 452 -10.22 -6.85 1.98
N ALA A 453 -9.95 -6.25 0.82
CA ALA A 453 -10.76 -5.16 0.30
C ALA A 453 -12.20 -5.63 0.05
N SER A 454 -13.13 -4.89 0.64
CA SER A 454 -14.58 -4.99 0.37
C SER A 454 -14.98 -4.30 -0.93
N ASP A 455 -14.04 -3.58 -1.55
CA ASP A 455 -14.27 -2.85 -2.79
C ASP A 455 -14.40 -3.80 -3.99
N ASN A 456 -15.26 -3.41 -4.92
CA ASN A 456 -15.38 -4.09 -6.20
C ASN A 456 -14.23 -3.69 -7.12
N TYR A 457 -13.55 -4.70 -7.65
CA TYR A 457 -12.55 -4.55 -8.68
C TYR A 457 -13.12 -4.98 -10.04
N LEU A 458 -12.58 -4.41 -11.10
CA LEU A 458 -12.90 -4.79 -12.46
C LEU A 458 -11.99 -5.93 -12.92
N TRP A 459 -12.58 -7.01 -13.38
CA TRP A 459 -11.87 -8.19 -13.86
C TRP A 459 -12.12 -8.33 -15.35
N ILE A 460 -11.11 -8.71 -16.11
CA ILE A 460 -11.23 -9.05 -17.53
C ILE A 460 -10.69 -10.46 -17.73
N CYS A 461 -11.53 -11.35 -18.27
CA CYS A 461 -11.06 -12.70 -18.62
C CYS A 461 -10.40 -12.72 -19.99
N ALA A 462 -9.76 -13.85 -20.33
CA ALA A 462 -9.11 -14.03 -21.64
C ALA A 462 -10.06 -13.84 -22.85
N ALA A 463 -11.36 -14.07 -22.67
CA ALA A 463 -12.38 -13.83 -23.70
C ALA A 463 -12.86 -12.35 -23.76
N GLY A 464 -12.26 -11.45 -22.97
CA GLY A 464 -12.55 -10.01 -22.99
C GLY A 464 -13.75 -9.56 -22.15
N HIS A 465 -14.43 -10.46 -21.45
CA HIS A 465 -15.58 -10.09 -20.62
C HIS A 465 -15.14 -9.33 -19.37
N VAL A 466 -15.62 -8.09 -19.24
CA VAL A 466 -15.34 -7.23 -18.08
C VAL A 466 -16.44 -7.35 -17.03
N ARG A 467 -16.07 -7.56 -15.77
CA ARG A 467 -17.03 -7.65 -14.65
C ARG A 467 -16.52 -6.95 -13.40
N SER A 468 -17.45 -6.35 -12.66
CA SER A 468 -17.18 -5.75 -11.35
C SER A 468 -17.49 -6.77 -10.23
N ALA A 469 -16.52 -7.07 -9.38
CA ALA A 469 -16.68 -7.95 -8.23
C ALA A 469 -15.59 -7.73 -7.18
N THR A 470 -15.89 -7.96 -5.90
CA THR A 470 -14.87 -7.94 -4.84
C THR A 470 -13.85 -9.07 -5.03
N LEU A 471 -12.66 -8.91 -4.45
CA LEU A 471 -11.63 -9.95 -4.45
C LEU A 471 -12.14 -11.27 -3.86
N HIS A 472 -12.91 -11.21 -2.76
CA HIS A 472 -13.52 -12.40 -2.14
C HIS A 472 -14.50 -13.11 -3.08
N THR A 473 -15.36 -12.34 -3.77
CA THR A 473 -16.32 -12.89 -4.74
C THR A 473 -15.61 -13.48 -5.96
N ARG A 474 -14.56 -12.81 -6.47
CA ARG A 474 -13.77 -13.31 -7.61
C ARG A 474 -13.04 -14.61 -7.27
N ILE A 475 -12.48 -14.73 -6.07
CA ILE A 475 -11.83 -15.98 -5.61
C ILE A 475 -12.84 -17.14 -5.60
N ASN A 476 -14.06 -16.91 -5.11
CA ASN A 476 -15.08 -17.96 -4.98
C ASN A 476 -15.82 -18.29 -6.28
N SER A 477 -15.82 -17.40 -7.27
CA SER A 477 -16.56 -17.59 -8.53
C SER A 477 -15.88 -18.54 -9.52
N ARG A 478 -14.61 -18.93 -9.26
CA ARG A 478 -13.82 -19.86 -10.09
C ARG A 478 -13.74 -19.45 -11.57
N GLY A 479 -13.64 -18.14 -11.82
CA GLY A 479 -13.52 -17.55 -13.16
C GLY A 479 -14.73 -16.71 -13.59
N CYS A 480 -14.66 -16.19 -14.81
CA CYS A 480 -15.73 -15.39 -15.42
C CYS A 480 -17.00 -16.23 -15.65
N SER A 481 -18.13 -15.80 -15.07
CA SER A 481 -19.39 -16.55 -15.17
C SER A 481 -20.06 -16.51 -16.55
N ALA A 482 -19.59 -15.65 -17.46
CA ALA A 482 -20.03 -15.60 -18.86
C ALA A 482 -19.28 -16.58 -19.78
N CYS A 483 -18.10 -17.08 -19.37
CA CYS A 483 -17.38 -18.09 -20.14
C CYS A 483 -17.92 -19.52 -19.87
N PRO A 484 -17.83 -20.45 -20.83
CA PRO A 484 -18.05 -21.86 -20.57
C PRO A 484 -17.16 -22.35 -19.42
N ARG A 485 -17.67 -23.25 -18.57
CA ARG A 485 -16.98 -23.70 -17.36
C ARG A 485 -15.54 -24.19 -17.58
N PRO A 486 -15.22 -24.98 -18.64
CA PRO A 486 -13.86 -25.45 -18.90
C PRO A 486 -12.86 -24.32 -19.19
N ASP A 487 -13.35 -23.18 -19.70
CA ASP A 487 -12.50 -22.08 -20.22
C ASP A 487 -12.30 -20.95 -19.20
N ARG A 488 -12.67 -21.20 -17.94
CA ARG A 488 -12.60 -20.23 -16.84
C ARG A 488 -11.28 -20.33 -16.10
N ILE A 489 -10.58 -19.20 -15.93
CA ILE A 489 -9.37 -19.13 -15.11
C ILE A 489 -9.69 -19.48 -13.64
N ALA A 490 -8.89 -20.38 -13.08
CA ALA A 490 -9.03 -20.95 -11.73
C ALA A 490 -10.27 -21.86 -11.52
N TYR A 491 -10.83 -22.45 -12.59
CA TYR A 491 -11.95 -23.39 -12.49
C TYR A 491 -11.61 -24.71 -11.81
N GLU A 492 -10.37 -25.21 -11.99
CA GLU A 492 -9.89 -26.48 -11.44
C GLU A 492 -8.85 -26.33 -10.31
N SER A 493 -8.54 -25.10 -9.85
CA SER A 493 -7.53 -24.90 -8.80
C SER A 493 -8.07 -25.24 -7.40
N ASN A 494 -7.48 -26.26 -6.76
CA ASN A 494 -7.88 -26.78 -5.45
C ASN A 494 -7.30 -26.02 -4.25
N GLU A 495 -6.69 -24.84 -4.42
CA GLU A 495 -5.88 -24.22 -3.36
C GLU A 495 -6.65 -23.38 -2.31
N TRP A 496 -7.99 -23.27 -2.37
CA TRP A 496 -8.68 -22.15 -1.70
C TRP A 496 -9.92 -22.46 -0.83
N THR A 497 -9.98 -23.61 -0.15
CA THR A 497 -11.04 -23.89 0.84
C THR A 497 -10.61 -23.78 2.32
N ALA A 498 -9.44 -23.26 2.65
CA ALA A 498 -8.90 -23.36 4.02
C ALA A 498 -9.01 -22.09 4.90
N GLY A 499 -9.61 -20.98 4.43
CA GLY A 499 -9.38 -19.66 5.05
C GLY A 499 -10.60 -18.77 5.34
N ALA A 500 -11.81 -19.28 5.51
CA ALA A 500 -12.91 -18.50 6.09
C ALA A 500 -14.02 -19.41 6.64
N ARG A 501 -14.16 -19.41 7.96
CA ARG A 501 -15.14 -20.15 8.79
C ARG A 501 -14.85 -21.65 8.94
N GLY A 502 -14.77 -22.08 10.19
CA GLY A 502 -15.07 -23.46 10.56
C GLY A 502 -16.49 -23.81 10.08
N ARG A 503 -16.55 -24.53 8.96
CA ARG A 503 -17.53 -25.54 8.59
C ARG A 503 -16.95 -26.30 7.40
N ALA A 504 -17.07 -27.62 7.45
CA ALA A 504 -16.50 -28.57 6.49
C ALA A 504 -16.70 -28.16 5.02
N SER A 505 -15.67 -28.42 4.22
CA SER A 505 -15.54 -28.15 2.79
C SER A 505 -16.70 -28.71 1.96
N ASN A 506 -17.39 -27.86 1.21
CA ASN A 506 -18.29 -28.25 0.12
C ASN A 506 -17.69 -27.78 -1.23
N ASP A 507 -16.83 -28.60 -1.84
CA ASP A 507 -16.36 -28.43 -3.22
C ASP A 507 -17.14 -29.36 -4.18
N PRO A 508 -17.93 -28.81 -5.13
CA PRO A 508 -18.71 -29.61 -6.09
C PRO A 508 -17.89 -30.41 -7.11
N ALA A 509 -16.61 -30.07 -7.35
CA ALA A 509 -15.73 -30.75 -8.31
C ALA A 509 -14.97 -31.92 -7.67
N LEU A 510 -14.49 -31.76 -6.43
CA LEU A 510 -13.99 -32.87 -5.62
C LEU A 510 -15.11 -33.86 -5.27
N MET A 511 -16.35 -33.41 -5.02
CA MET A 511 -17.50 -34.31 -4.91
C MET A 511 -17.78 -35.10 -6.18
N ARG A 512 -17.54 -34.54 -7.38
CA ARG A 512 -17.80 -35.27 -8.64
C ARG A 512 -16.80 -36.38 -8.92
N GLN A 513 -15.56 -36.26 -8.43
CA GLN A 513 -14.53 -37.30 -8.57
C GLN A 513 -14.43 -38.23 -7.34
N SER A 514 -14.80 -37.78 -6.14
CA SER A 514 -14.90 -38.64 -4.96
C SER A 514 -16.17 -39.51 -4.96
N ASN A 515 -17.24 -39.10 -5.64
CA ASN A 515 -18.47 -39.90 -5.76
C ASN A 515 -18.37 -41.11 -6.71
N TYR A 516 -17.19 -41.44 -7.25
CA TYR A 516 -17.02 -42.65 -8.07
C TYR A 516 -16.81 -43.88 -7.17
N LEU A 517 -17.59 -44.93 -7.45
CA LEU A 517 -17.60 -46.16 -6.67
C LEU A 517 -16.20 -46.78 -6.55
N VAL A 518 -15.46 -46.82 -7.66
CA VAL A 518 -14.10 -47.38 -7.78
C VAL A 518 -13.11 -46.71 -6.83
N LYS A 519 -13.23 -45.38 -6.63
CA LYS A 519 -12.28 -44.62 -5.79
C LYS A 519 -12.59 -44.70 -4.30
N GLN A 520 -13.87 -44.72 -3.90
CA GLN A 520 -14.24 -44.74 -2.47
C GLN A 520 -14.41 -46.14 -1.90
N TYR A 521 -14.88 -47.10 -2.71
CA TYR A 521 -15.16 -48.46 -2.24
C TYR A 521 -14.53 -49.50 -3.19
N PRO A 522 -13.19 -49.58 -3.27
CA PRO A 522 -12.51 -50.51 -4.19
C PRO A 522 -12.87 -51.97 -3.94
N LEU A 523 -13.10 -52.37 -2.67
CA LEU A 523 -13.52 -53.73 -2.30
C LEU A 523 -14.97 -54.07 -2.67
N ILE A 524 -15.86 -53.07 -2.73
CA ILE A 524 -17.24 -53.28 -3.22
C ILE A 524 -17.23 -53.27 -4.74
N THR A 525 -16.37 -52.46 -5.34
CA THR A 525 -16.17 -52.40 -6.80
C THR A 525 -15.68 -53.73 -7.37
N SER A 526 -14.91 -54.53 -6.63
CA SER A 526 -14.50 -55.87 -7.08
C SER A 526 -15.66 -56.87 -7.20
N GLU A 527 -16.84 -56.56 -6.65
CA GLU A 527 -18.05 -57.38 -6.88
C GLU A 527 -18.88 -56.91 -8.08
N PHE A 528 -18.41 -55.93 -8.86
CA PHE A 528 -19.14 -55.50 -10.04
C PHE A 528 -19.05 -56.57 -11.13
N HIS A 529 -20.19 -56.99 -11.70
CA HIS A 529 -20.17 -58.11 -12.66
C HIS A 529 -19.34 -57.74 -13.90
N PRO A 530 -18.27 -58.49 -14.21
CA PRO A 530 -17.23 -58.06 -15.15
C PRO A 530 -17.70 -57.98 -16.60
N THR A 531 -18.74 -58.73 -16.97
CA THR A 531 -19.25 -58.82 -18.36
C THR A 531 -20.67 -58.29 -18.56
N LYS A 532 -21.38 -57.93 -17.48
CA LYS A 532 -22.80 -57.51 -17.54
C LYS A 532 -23.00 -56.01 -17.28
N ASN A 533 -21.95 -55.30 -16.87
CA ASN A 533 -21.96 -53.86 -16.71
C ASN A 533 -20.84 -53.21 -17.55
N SER A 534 -21.12 -52.07 -18.18
CA SER A 534 -20.10 -51.25 -18.85
C SER A 534 -19.45 -50.29 -17.84
N VAL A 535 -18.14 -50.42 -17.61
CA VAL A 535 -17.47 -49.73 -16.49
C VAL A 535 -16.62 -48.60 -17.02
N ASP A 536 -17.12 -47.37 -16.88
CA ASP A 536 -16.30 -46.19 -16.60
C ASP A 536 -17.20 -45.05 -16.13
N LYS A 537 -16.93 -44.52 -14.92
CA LYS A 537 -17.62 -43.37 -14.27
C LYS A 537 -18.94 -43.69 -13.52
N VAL A 538 -19.08 -44.88 -12.91
CA VAL A 538 -20.24 -45.20 -12.05
C VAL A 538 -20.18 -44.45 -10.71
N ARG A 539 -21.23 -43.69 -10.40
CA ARG A 539 -21.35 -42.91 -9.15
C ARG A 539 -22.02 -43.70 -8.03
N ILE A 540 -21.64 -43.44 -6.78
CA ILE A 540 -22.12 -44.14 -5.57
C ILE A 540 -23.63 -43.98 -5.36
N ARG A 541 -24.18 -42.82 -5.71
CA ARG A 541 -25.63 -42.55 -5.69
C ARG A 541 -26.30 -42.71 -7.06
N SER A 542 -25.76 -43.56 -7.93
CA SER A 542 -26.43 -43.85 -9.21
C SER A 542 -27.83 -44.40 -8.94
N ALA A 543 -28.81 -43.86 -9.67
CA ALA A 543 -30.18 -44.36 -9.68
C ALA A 543 -30.35 -45.57 -10.60
N GLN A 544 -29.32 -45.93 -11.39
CA GLN A 544 -29.30 -47.17 -12.15
C GLN A 544 -29.03 -48.37 -11.25
N THR A 545 -29.64 -49.49 -11.57
CA THR A 545 -29.27 -50.79 -11.04
C THR A 545 -28.09 -51.34 -11.81
N TYR A 546 -27.22 -52.07 -11.12
CA TYR A 546 -26.13 -52.80 -11.75
C TYR A 546 -26.13 -54.22 -11.21
N VAL A 547 -25.55 -55.12 -11.98
CA VAL A 547 -25.42 -56.53 -11.61
C VAL A 547 -24.14 -56.71 -10.78
N TRP A 548 -24.27 -57.34 -9.63
CA TRP A 548 -23.18 -57.61 -8.71
C TRP A 548 -22.97 -59.12 -8.61
N LEU A 549 -21.71 -59.53 -8.60
CA LEU A 549 -21.28 -60.91 -8.45
C LEU A 549 -20.38 -61.00 -7.22
N CYS A 550 -20.87 -61.66 -6.17
CA CYS A 550 -20.04 -61.85 -4.98
C CYS A 550 -18.97 -62.92 -5.21
N ALA A 551 -17.97 -62.99 -4.35
CA ALA A 551 -16.86 -63.95 -4.44
C ALA A 551 -17.29 -65.44 -4.42
N TYR A 552 -18.53 -65.73 -3.99
CA TYR A 552 -19.10 -67.07 -3.96
C TYR A 552 -20.03 -67.37 -5.16
N GLY A 553 -20.07 -66.48 -6.15
CA GLY A 553 -20.79 -66.70 -7.41
C GLY A 553 -22.27 -66.29 -7.39
N HIS A 554 -22.77 -65.68 -6.31
CA HIS A 554 -24.15 -65.19 -6.28
C HIS A 554 -24.28 -63.88 -7.06
N GLU A 555 -25.18 -63.89 -8.05
CA GLU A 555 -25.47 -62.75 -8.90
C GLU A 555 -26.75 -62.05 -8.46
N ARG A 556 -26.71 -60.72 -8.30
CA ARG A 556 -27.90 -59.91 -7.98
C ARG A 556 -27.87 -58.54 -8.63
N GLU A 557 -29.04 -58.06 -9.00
CA GLU A 557 -29.24 -56.70 -9.51
C GLU A 557 -29.70 -55.75 -8.39
N THR A 558 -28.95 -54.68 -8.15
CA THR A 558 -29.33 -53.65 -7.17
C THR A 558 -28.62 -52.32 -7.44
N HIS A 559 -29.15 -51.23 -6.85
CA HIS A 559 -28.54 -49.91 -6.92
C HIS A 559 -27.22 -49.85 -6.13
N VAL A 560 -26.31 -48.98 -6.58
CA VAL A 560 -25.00 -48.78 -5.96
C VAL A 560 -25.09 -48.33 -4.51
N HIS A 561 -25.93 -47.34 -4.19
CA HIS A 561 -26.04 -46.84 -2.82
C HIS A 561 -26.56 -47.92 -1.87
N ARG A 562 -27.56 -48.73 -2.29
CA ARG A 562 -28.02 -49.88 -1.50
C ARG A 562 -26.92 -50.92 -1.32
N ARG A 563 -26.11 -51.21 -2.34
CA ARG A 563 -25.01 -52.17 -2.19
C ARG A 563 -23.95 -51.65 -1.22
N VAL A 564 -23.61 -50.35 -1.28
CA VAL A 564 -22.65 -49.70 -0.38
C VAL A 564 -23.14 -49.70 1.07
N ASP A 565 -24.43 -49.41 1.30
CA ASP A 565 -25.02 -49.38 2.64
C ASP A 565 -25.39 -50.79 3.17
N SER A 566 -25.52 -51.78 2.28
CA SER A 566 -25.79 -53.16 2.68
C SER A 566 -24.56 -53.84 3.25
N ARG A 567 -24.78 -54.71 4.24
CA ARG A 567 -23.75 -55.54 4.89
C ARG A 567 -23.21 -56.68 4.00
N GLY A 568 -23.24 -56.51 2.67
CA GLY A 568 -22.82 -57.49 1.65
C GLY A 568 -23.95 -58.38 1.13
N CYS A 569 -23.59 -59.38 0.32
CA CYS A 569 -24.53 -60.29 -0.33
C CYS A 569 -25.45 -60.99 0.70
N PRO A 570 -26.79 -60.87 0.59
CA PRO A 570 -27.72 -61.41 1.57
C PRO A 570 -27.78 -62.94 1.58
N ASP A 571 -27.35 -63.60 0.51
CA ASP A 571 -27.34 -65.06 0.37
C ASP A 571 -26.08 -65.69 0.96
N CYS A 572 -25.05 -64.89 1.26
CA CYS A 572 -23.83 -65.36 1.92
C CYS A 572 -23.99 -65.39 3.45
N PRO A 573 -23.33 -66.31 4.16
CA PRO A 573 -23.24 -66.29 5.63
C PRO A 573 -22.65 -64.96 6.13
N LYS A 574 -23.17 -64.40 7.23
CA LYS A 574 -22.85 -63.04 7.69
C LYS A 574 -21.35 -62.79 7.84
N GLU A 575 -20.60 -63.72 8.44
CA GLU A 575 -19.16 -63.53 8.66
C GLU A 575 -18.33 -63.50 7.37
N ARG A 576 -18.90 -63.95 6.25
CA ARG A 576 -18.21 -64.09 4.96
C ARG A 576 -18.61 -63.02 3.94
N ARG A 577 -19.41 -62.03 4.36
CA ARG A 577 -19.87 -60.93 3.48
C ARG A 577 -18.84 -59.81 3.40
N ILE A 578 -18.53 -59.38 2.18
CA ILE A 578 -17.66 -58.22 1.94
C ILE A 578 -18.39 -56.94 2.39
N GLY A 579 -17.83 -56.30 3.42
CA GLY A 579 -18.36 -55.08 4.05
C GLY A 579 -18.97 -55.29 5.44
N TYR A 580 -19.02 -56.52 5.96
CA TYR A 580 -19.50 -56.79 7.31
C TYR A 580 -18.41 -56.51 8.36
N ARG A 581 -18.72 -55.71 9.39
CA ARG A 581 -17.87 -55.45 10.56
C ARG A 581 -18.54 -55.99 11.82
N ALA A 582 -17.80 -56.76 12.61
CA ALA A 582 -18.34 -57.43 13.81
C ALA A 582 -18.79 -56.46 14.92
N ASP A 583 -18.27 -55.23 14.95
CA ASP A 583 -18.52 -54.26 16.02
C ASP A 583 -19.86 -53.48 15.88
N ASP A 584 -20.56 -53.61 14.73
CA ASP A 584 -21.82 -52.88 14.46
C ASP A 584 -23.06 -53.52 15.11
N GLU A 585 -22.94 -54.64 15.83
CA GLU A 585 -24.06 -55.24 16.57
C GLU A 585 -24.40 -54.54 17.90
N ARG A 586 -23.58 -53.57 18.35
CA ARG A 586 -23.82 -52.82 19.61
C ARG A 586 -24.42 -51.42 19.41
N ARG A 587 -25.09 -51.18 18.28
CA ARG A 587 -25.82 -49.94 18.01
C ARG A 587 -27.29 -50.18 17.72
#